data_AF-A0A177BEM5-F1
#
_entry.id   AF-A0A177BEM5-F1
#
_cell.length_a   1.000
_cell.length_b   1.000
_cell.length_c   1.000
_cell.angle_alpha   90.00
_cell.angle_beta   90.00
_cell.angle_gamma   90.00
#
_symmetry.space_group_name_H-M   'P 1'
#
loop_
_entity.id
_entity.type
_entity.pdbx_description
1 polymer ?
#
loop_
_entity_poly.entity_id
_entity_poly.type
_entity_poly.pdbx_seq_one_letter_code
_entity_poly.pdbx_strand_id
1 'polypeptide(L)'
;MKLSIISALLCYMLKLALSENMPILFFPGFGGSKLDNTLKDAKLSCFGRMDAIVDLSTLKIRRTELFHTFYNFFLLRQYENGIDIAAAPYDFRKIPNDAYYDKVGELIEKMYNVSKKKVTIVAHSFGTIVALYFLNHKSQKWKNDHIKLYIPISGPFSGSVKTIKGMLLGDSFGIFYTKPEQWKKLETSWNVPIAAAPSTTKWKSQEPFVLTKNKNYTINNMDELLTSVNIPYGLNRWKAVKSLVNDLKEPQVDTLCFYGGGLYTIKQLDYRHTDYPHGKPKLYYEKADGTVNYESLTRCTKWSKSKYFRYHQQFDQNTHVGILHNKEMIKLIYDHMYRDHPRPSIIIVKPETINIFSS
;
A
#
# COMPACT_ATOMS: atom_id res chain seq x y z
N MET A 1 14.27 14.38 -34.49
CA MET A 1 13.42 13.80 -33.42
C MET A 1 13.73 12.32 -33.12
N LYS A 2 13.89 11.43 -34.12
CA LYS A 2 14.27 10.02 -33.88
C LYS A 2 15.67 9.83 -33.27
N LEU A 3 16.69 10.57 -33.73
CA LEU A 3 18.06 10.49 -33.17
C LEU A 3 18.15 10.94 -31.70
N SER A 4 17.41 11.96 -31.29
CA SER A 4 17.44 12.49 -29.91
C SER A 4 16.78 11.54 -28.91
N ILE A 5 15.76 10.79 -29.34
CA ILE A 5 15.11 9.77 -28.50
C ILE A 5 16.04 8.56 -28.32
N ILE A 6 16.76 8.16 -29.38
CA ILE A 6 17.73 7.06 -29.31
C ILE A 6 18.89 7.43 -28.37
N SER A 7 19.43 8.65 -28.43
CA SER A 7 20.53 9.03 -27.53
C SER A 7 20.09 9.14 -26.06
N ALA A 8 18.88 9.65 -25.80
CA ALA A 8 18.33 9.72 -24.45
C ALA A 8 18.06 8.33 -23.85
N LEU A 9 17.51 7.41 -24.65
CA LEU A 9 17.30 6.02 -24.24
C LEU A 9 18.64 5.32 -23.99
N LEU A 10 19.64 5.50 -24.86
CA LEU A 10 20.97 4.92 -24.68
C LEU A 10 21.65 5.45 -23.41
N CYS A 11 21.55 6.75 -23.14
CA CYS A 11 22.09 7.37 -21.93
C CYS A 11 21.41 6.84 -20.65
N TYR A 12 20.08 6.70 -20.66
CA TYR A 12 19.34 6.03 -19.58
C TYR A 12 19.86 4.62 -19.33
N MET A 13 19.99 3.82 -20.40
CA MET A 13 20.38 2.42 -20.29
C MET A 13 21.80 2.31 -19.74
N LEU A 14 22.70 3.16 -20.22
CA LEU A 14 24.08 3.22 -19.74
C LEU A 14 24.15 3.58 -18.25
N LYS A 15 23.44 4.64 -17.82
CA LYS A 15 23.41 5.06 -16.41
C LYS A 15 22.89 3.96 -15.49
N LEU A 16 21.82 3.29 -15.88
CA LEU A 16 21.23 2.22 -15.08
C LEU A 16 22.12 0.96 -15.06
N ALA A 17 22.81 0.63 -16.16
CA ALA A 17 23.74 -0.50 -16.21
C ALA A 17 24.99 -0.23 -15.37
N LEU A 18 25.46 1.02 -15.34
CA LEU A 18 26.60 1.45 -14.53
C LEU A 18 26.23 1.68 -13.06
N SER A 19 24.94 1.75 -12.71
CA SER A 19 24.53 1.96 -11.32
C SER A 19 24.88 0.76 -10.46
N GLU A 20 25.66 1.01 -9.42
CA GLU A 20 25.95 0.02 -8.38
C GLU A 20 24.77 -0.20 -7.42
N ASN A 21 23.75 0.66 -7.47
CA ASN A 21 22.60 0.59 -6.59
C ASN A 21 21.64 -0.55 -6.92
N MET A 22 20.92 -1.04 -5.91
CA MET A 22 19.78 -1.92 -6.16
C MET A 22 18.54 -1.11 -6.53
N PRO A 23 17.84 -1.47 -7.62
CA PRO A 23 16.69 -0.71 -8.06
C PRO A 23 15.53 -0.73 -7.06
N ILE A 24 14.85 0.41 -6.89
CA ILE A 24 13.69 0.57 -6.01
C ILE A 24 12.50 1.08 -6.80
N LEU A 25 11.35 0.44 -6.62
CA LEU A 25 10.06 0.90 -7.15
C LEU A 25 9.09 1.23 -6.02
N PHE A 26 8.63 2.49 -5.99
CA PHE A 26 7.68 2.99 -4.99
C PHE A 26 6.22 2.89 -5.45
N PHE A 27 5.36 2.41 -4.56
CA PHE A 27 3.90 2.43 -4.70
C PHE A 27 3.29 3.40 -3.67
N PRO A 28 2.75 4.54 -4.09
CA PRO A 28 2.15 5.51 -3.19
C PRO A 28 0.79 5.04 -2.65
N GLY A 29 0.37 5.62 -1.52
CA GLY A 29 -0.95 5.40 -0.94
C GLY A 29 -2.07 6.22 -1.59
N PHE A 30 -3.26 6.13 -1.00
CA PHE A 30 -4.40 6.99 -1.35
C PHE A 30 -4.05 8.47 -1.14
N GLY A 31 -4.24 9.30 -2.17
CA GLY A 31 -3.82 10.70 -2.17
C GLY A 31 -2.31 10.90 -2.29
N GLY A 32 -1.52 9.84 -2.53
CA GLY A 32 -0.06 9.87 -2.56
C GLY A 32 0.57 10.04 -3.94
N SER A 33 -0.22 10.36 -4.97
CA SER A 33 0.25 10.60 -6.35
C SER A 33 -0.29 11.91 -6.88
N LYS A 34 0.47 12.59 -7.74
CA LYS A 34 -0.08 13.60 -8.65
C LYS A 34 -1.06 12.92 -9.61
N LEU A 35 -2.17 13.61 -9.89
CA LEU A 35 -3.11 13.18 -10.93
C LEU A 35 -2.73 13.83 -12.27
N ASP A 36 -2.75 13.07 -13.37
CA ASP A 36 -2.34 13.55 -14.70
C ASP A 36 -3.03 14.87 -15.11
N ASN A 37 -4.29 15.08 -14.71
CA ASN A 37 -5.05 16.30 -15.02
C ASN A 37 -4.52 17.58 -14.33
N THR A 38 -3.51 17.48 -13.46
CA THR A 38 -2.86 18.62 -12.79
C THR A 38 -1.51 19.00 -13.42
N LEU A 39 -1.05 18.23 -14.40
CA LEU A 39 0.19 18.47 -15.11
C LEU A 39 -0.12 19.34 -16.34
N LYS A 40 0.40 20.57 -16.36
CA LYS A 40 0.26 21.50 -17.48
C LYS A 40 0.81 20.94 -18.82
N ASP A 41 1.63 19.90 -18.75
CA ASP A 41 2.18 19.19 -19.90
C ASP A 41 1.84 17.70 -19.84
N ALA A 42 0.79 17.29 -20.57
CA ALA A 42 0.44 15.89 -20.83
C ALA A 42 1.53 15.10 -21.61
N LYS A 43 2.70 15.71 -21.87
CA LYS A 43 3.80 15.15 -22.67
C LYS A 43 4.85 14.37 -21.86
N LEU A 44 4.90 14.49 -20.53
CA LEU A 44 5.77 13.66 -19.68
C LEU A 44 4.90 12.89 -18.68
N SER A 45 4.62 11.63 -18.96
CA SER A 45 4.08 10.71 -17.96
C SER A 45 5.00 10.70 -16.74
N CYS A 46 4.49 11.02 -15.54
CA CYS A 46 5.27 10.93 -14.31
C CYS A 46 5.48 9.47 -13.84
N PHE A 47 4.92 8.49 -14.56
CA PHE A 47 5.14 7.08 -14.31
C PHE A 47 6.61 6.70 -14.51
N GLY A 48 7.18 5.96 -13.56
CA GLY A 48 8.60 5.64 -13.53
C GLY A 48 9.48 6.72 -12.93
N ARG A 49 8.92 7.79 -12.32
CA ARG A 49 9.69 8.89 -11.72
C ARG A 49 9.18 9.27 -10.33
N MET A 50 10.10 9.60 -9.42
CA MET A 50 9.81 10.01 -8.04
C MET A 50 9.08 11.36 -7.94
N ASP A 51 9.19 12.21 -8.97
CA ASP A 51 8.51 13.52 -9.04
C ASP A 51 6.98 13.42 -8.89
N ALA A 52 6.43 12.24 -9.19
CA ALA A 52 5.01 11.94 -9.09
C ALA A 52 4.50 11.83 -7.64
N ILE A 53 5.38 11.50 -6.69
CA ILE A 53 5.00 11.10 -5.33
C ILE A 53 5.71 11.90 -4.22
N VAL A 54 6.79 12.62 -4.56
CA VAL A 54 7.55 13.42 -3.58
C VAL A 54 6.91 14.79 -3.36
N ASP A 55 6.44 15.45 -4.43
CA ASP A 55 5.99 16.85 -4.40
C ASP A 55 4.52 17.00 -4.74
N LEU A 56 3.61 16.56 -3.88
CA LEU A 56 2.18 16.48 -4.22
C LEU A 56 1.46 17.84 -4.32
N SER A 57 2.08 18.91 -3.83
CA SER A 57 1.51 20.24 -3.82
C SER A 57 2.60 21.30 -3.97
N THR A 58 2.23 22.45 -4.53
CA THR A 58 3.06 23.67 -4.49
C THR A 58 3.13 24.26 -3.09
N LEU A 59 2.11 24.01 -2.25
CA LEU A 59 2.13 24.32 -0.83
C LEU A 59 2.91 23.24 -0.09
N LYS A 60 4.14 23.55 0.30
CA LYS A 60 5.03 22.67 1.06
C LYS A 60 4.59 22.59 2.52
N ILE A 61 3.70 21.65 2.83
CA ILE A 61 3.37 21.27 4.20
C ILE A 61 3.79 19.83 4.45
N ARG A 62 4.12 19.47 5.70
CA ARG A 62 4.59 18.11 6.05
C ARG A 62 3.65 16.98 5.57
N ARG A 63 2.35 17.26 5.40
CA ARG A 63 1.37 16.28 4.89
C ARG A 63 1.42 16.05 3.36
N THR A 64 2.04 16.94 2.59
CA THR A 64 2.16 16.83 1.13
C THR A 64 3.54 16.33 0.68
N GLU A 65 4.49 16.21 1.61
CA GLU A 65 5.87 15.75 1.39
C GLU A 65 6.06 14.27 1.76
N LEU A 66 5.14 13.40 1.33
CA LEU A 66 5.04 12.02 1.85
C LEU A 66 6.36 11.24 1.77
N PHE A 67 7.02 11.25 0.61
CA PHE A 67 8.23 10.46 0.36
C PHE A 67 9.53 11.29 0.38
N HIS A 68 9.47 12.56 0.77
CA HIS A 68 10.62 13.46 0.65
C HIS A 68 11.85 13.01 1.44
N THR A 69 11.68 12.57 2.70
CA THR A 69 12.80 12.05 3.51
C THR A 69 13.35 10.74 2.96
N PHE A 70 12.48 9.85 2.48
CA PHE A 70 12.87 8.63 1.78
C PHE A 70 13.73 8.96 0.55
N TYR A 71 13.21 9.81 -0.33
CA TYR A 71 13.85 10.17 -1.57
C TYR A 71 15.22 10.82 -1.34
N ASN A 72 15.31 11.80 -0.43
CA ASN A 72 16.58 12.45 -0.11
C ASN A 72 17.62 11.50 0.49
N PHE A 73 17.20 10.53 1.30
CA PHE A 73 18.10 9.53 1.86
C PHE A 73 18.82 8.72 0.76
N PHE A 74 18.10 8.36 -0.30
CA PHE A 74 18.63 7.61 -1.44
C PHE A 74 19.41 8.52 -2.41
N LEU A 75 18.97 9.76 -2.66
CA LEU A 75 19.72 10.72 -3.46
C LEU A 75 21.12 10.99 -2.91
N LEU A 76 21.24 11.14 -1.58
CA LEU A 76 22.55 11.31 -0.91
C LEU A 76 23.47 10.08 -1.05
N ARG A 77 22.93 8.96 -1.54
CA ARG A 77 23.64 7.71 -1.84
C ARG A 77 23.72 7.45 -3.35
N GLN A 78 23.68 8.51 -4.14
CA GLN A 78 23.87 8.48 -5.59
C GLN A 78 22.80 7.70 -6.36
N TYR A 79 21.62 7.48 -5.78
CA TYR A 79 20.47 7.04 -6.56
C TYR A 79 20.03 8.16 -7.52
N GLU A 80 19.64 7.81 -8.73
CA GLU A 80 19.18 8.73 -9.75
C GLU A 80 17.70 8.47 -10.10
N ASN A 81 16.90 9.53 -10.02
CA ASN A 81 15.45 9.48 -10.26
C ASN A 81 15.13 9.00 -11.67
N GLY A 82 14.28 7.98 -11.74
CA GLY A 82 13.87 7.33 -12.95
C GLY A 82 14.88 6.31 -13.47
N ILE A 83 16.08 6.24 -12.89
CA ILE A 83 17.11 5.27 -13.26
C ILE A 83 17.02 4.06 -12.32
N ASP A 84 17.52 4.19 -11.09
CA ASP A 84 17.55 3.13 -10.07
C ASP A 84 16.59 3.40 -8.90
N ILE A 85 15.96 4.57 -8.85
CA ILE A 85 14.83 4.86 -7.96
C ILE A 85 13.66 5.43 -8.77
N ALA A 86 12.53 4.74 -8.75
CA ALA A 86 11.35 5.07 -9.56
C ALA A 86 10.06 4.94 -8.74
N ALA A 87 8.97 5.49 -9.27
CA ALA A 87 7.63 5.34 -8.69
C ALA A 87 6.62 4.81 -9.73
N ALA A 88 5.64 4.06 -9.24
CA ALA A 88 4.46 3.62 -9.98
C ALA A 88 3.22 4.39 -9.45
N PRO A 89 3.04 5.68 -9.83
CA PRO A 89 1.87 6.45 -9.46
C PRO A 89 0.62 5.90 -10.18
N TYR A 90 -0.53 6.01 -9.52
CA TYR A 90 -1.83 5.64 -10.09
C TYR A 90 -2.91 6.65 -9.71
N ASP A 91 -4.01 6.66 -10.46
CA ASP A 91 -5.19 7.43 -10.09
C ASP A 91 -5.83 6.82 -8.83
N PHE A 92 -5.49 7.38 -7.68
CA PHE A 92 -5.95 6.92 -6.37
C PHE A 92 -7.48 7.03 -6.16
N ARG A 93 -8.22 7.60 -7.12
CA ARG A 93 -9.68 7.61 -7.12
C ARG A 93 -10.28 6.31 -7.65
N LYS A 94 -9.48 5.52 -8.38
CA LYS A 94 -9.89 4.29 -9.08
C LYS A 94 -9.07 3.10 -8.59
N ILE A 95 -9.60 1.90 -8.81
CA ILE A 95 -8.79 0.68 -8.68
C ILE A 95 -7.95 0.56 -9.97
N PRO A 96 -6.64 0.31 -9.88
CA PRO A 96 -5.81 0.13 -11.06
C PRO A 96 -6.29 -1.05 -11.92
N ASN A 97 -6.21 -0.87 -13.25
CA ASN A 97 -6.60 -1.88 -14.23
C ASN A 97 -5.39 -2.66 -14.77
N ASP A 98 -5.63 -3.64 -15.63
CA ASP A 98 -4.57 -4.49 -16.19
C ASP A 98 -3.51 -3.67 -16.93
N ALA A 99 -3.91 -2.66 -17.71
CA ALA A 99 -2.97 -1.77 -18.40
C ALA A 99 -2.01 -1.02 -17.45
N TYR A 100 -2.42 -0.71 -16.22
CA TYR A 100 -1.51 -0.18 -15.21
C TYR A 100 -0.53 -1.26 -14.73
N TYR A 101 -1.02 -2.47 -14.44
CA TYR A 101 -0.19 -3.58 -13.98
C TYR A 101 0.79 -4.08 -15.04
N ASP A 102 0.44 -3.98 -16.32
CA ASP A 102 1.35 -4.25 -17.44
C ASP A 102 2.50 -3.26 -17.45
N LYS A 103 2.21 -1.95 -17.36
CA LYS A 103 3.25 -0.90 -17.25
C LYS A 103 4.17 -1.09 -16.04
N VAL A 104 3.63 -1.53 -14.90
CA VAL A 104 4.43 -1.87 -13.72
C VAL A 104 5.36 -3.05 -14.01
N GLY A 105 4.86 -4.09 -14.67
CA GLY A 105 5.66 -5.24 -15.09
C GLY A 105 6.79 -4.84 -16.02
N GLU A 106 6.48 -4.09 -17.08
CA GLU A 106 7.45 -3.58 -18.05
C GLU A 106 8.54 -2.72 -17.38
N LEU A 107 8.16 -1.86 -16.43
CA LEU A 107 9.12 -1.03 -15.70
C LEU A 107 10.06 -1.88 -14.85
N ILE A 108 9.55 -2.88 -14.12
CA ILE A 108 10.38 -3.79 -13.32
C ILE A 108 11.31 -4.61 -14.21
N GLU A 109 10.81 -5.14 -15.32
CA GLU A 109 11.61 -5.89 -16.29
C GLU A 109 12.69 -5.02 -16.91
N LYS A 110 12.37 -3.76 -17.26
CA LYS A 110 13.37 -2.78 -17.72
C LYS A 110 14.44 -2.52 -16.66
N MET A 111 14.05 -2.29 -15.40
CA MET A 111 14.99 -2.06 -14.30
C MET A 111 15.93 -3.26 -14.11
N TYR A 112 15.38 -4.48 -14.12
CA TYR A 112 16.13 -5.72 -14.00
C TYR A 112 17.03 -5.98 -15.21
N ASN A 113 16.52 -5.85 -16.43
CA ASN A 113 17.25 -6.20 -17.65
C ASN A 113 18.50 -5.35 -17.85
N VAL A 114 18.50 -4.13 -17.33
CA VAL A 114 19.61 -3.19 -17.48
C VAL A 114 20.60 -3.31 -16.31
N SER A 115 20.11 -3.30 -15.07
CA SER A 115 20.98 -3.38 -13.89
C SER A 115 21.45 -4.80 -13.55
N LYS A 116 20.76 -5.82 -14.08
CA LYS A 116 20.84 -7.24 -13.67
C LYS A 116 20.61 -7.47 -12.18
N LYS A 117 19.96 -6.51 -11.50
CA LYS A 117 19.64 -6.55 -10.07
C LYS A 117 18.14 -6.62 -9.88
N LYS A 118 17.72 -7.47 -8.94
CA LYS A 118 16.32 -7.62 -8.57
C LYS A 118 15.80 -6.35 -7.91
N VAL A 119 14.56 -5.98 -8.21
CA VAL A 119 13.92 -4.75 -7.75
C VAL A 119 13.37 -4.92 -6.34
N THR A 120 13.59 -3.92 -5.49
CA THR A 120 12.93 -3.77 -4.19
C THR A 120 11.66 -2.95 -4.35
N ILE A 121 10.52 -3.50 -3.93
CA ILE A 121 9.23 -2.79 -3.94
C ILE A 121 9.00 -2.16 -2.57
N VAL A 122 8.87 -0.84 -2.53
CA VAL A 122 8.47 -0.10 -1.31
C VAL A 122 7.04 0.43 -1.53
N ALA A 123 6.13 0.12 -0.62
CA ALA A 123 4.73 0.48 -0.78
C ALA A 123 4.18 1.09 0.51
N HIS A 124 3.35 2.13 0.40
CA HIS A 124 2.73 2.79 1.56
C HIS A 124 1.22 2.72 1.51
N SER A 125 0.58 2.51 2.67
CA SER A 125 -0.87 2.57 2.82
C SER A 125 -1.59 1.72 1.77
N PHE A 126 -2.60 2.24 1.06
CA PHE A 126 -3.29 1.47 0.02
C PHE A 126 -2.38 1.02 -1.14
N GLY A 127 -1.23 1.67 -1.36
CA GLY A 127 -0.22 1.22 -2.31
C GLY A 127 0.32 -0.18 -1.98
N THR A 128 0.28 -0.61 -0.71
CA THR A 128 0.63 -1.99 -0.33
C THR A 128 -0.37 -2.99 -0.89
N ILE A 129 -1.65 -2.63 -0.97
CA ILE A 129 -2.70 -3.48 -1.56
C ILE A 129 -2.48 -3.59 -3.06
N VAL A 130 -2.21 -2.47 -3.73
CA VAL A 130 -1.92 -2.42 -5.17
C VAL A 130 -0.67 -3.24 -5.52
N ALA A 131 0.43 -3.05 -4.78
CA ALA A 131 1.66 -3.81 -4.98
C ALA A 131 1.47 -5.31 -4.71
N LEU A 132 0.75 -5.66 -3.64
CA LEU A 132 0.49 -7.07 -3.30
C LEU A 132 -0.41 -7.74 -4.33
N TYR A 133 -1.42 -7.04 -4.85
CA TYR A 133 -2.26 -7.52 -5.94
C TYR A 133 -1.40 -7.84 -7.17
N PHE A 134 -0.53 -6.92 -7.58
CA PHE A 134 0.41 -7.16 -8.68
C PHE A 134 1.26 -8.42 -8.45
N LEU A 135 1.85 -8.58 -7.27
CA LEU A 135 2.66 -9.76 -6.93
C LEU A 135 1.86 -11.08 -6.89
N ASN A 136 0.57 -11.03 -6.53
CA ASN A 136 -0.31 -12.19 -6.53
C ASN A 136 -0.67 -12.65 -7.95
N HIS A 137 -0.59 -11.74 -8.94
CA HIS A 137 -0.90 -12.01 -10.35
C HIS A 137 0.34 -12.26 -11.22
N LYS A 138 1.54 -12.27 -10.65
CA LYS A 138 2.77 -12.69 -11.34
C LYS A 138 3.14 -14.13 -10.97
N SER A 139 3.66 -14.87 -11.96
CA SER A 139 4.13 -16.24 -11.75
C SER A 139 5.25 -16.27 -10.71
N GLN A 140 5.38 -17.38 -9.98
CA GLN A 140 6.44 -17.49 -8.97
C GLN A 140 7.85 -17.41 -9.59
N LYS A 141 8.02 -17.95 -10.80
CA LYS A 141 9.26 -17.80 -11.57
C LYS A 141 9.58 -16.32 -11.80
N TRP A 142 8.62 -15.54 -12.31
CA TRP A 142 8.83 -14.12 -12.56
C TRP A 142 9.22 -13.38 -11.28
N LYS A 143 8.55 -13.66 -10.15
CA LYS A 143 8.89 -13.04 -8.86
C LYS A 143 10.29 -13.40 -8.38
N ASN A 144 10.67 -14.68 -8.52
CA ASN A 144 12.00 -15.14 -8.16
C ASN A 144 13.09 -14.47 -9.01
N ASP A 145 12.81 -14.20 -10.28
CA ASP A 145 13.77 -13.62 -11.21
C ASP A 145 13.91 -12.10 -11.02
N HIS A 146 12.81 -11.39 -10.70
CA HIS A 146 12.78 -9.92 -10.74
C HIS A 146 12.69 -9.22 -9.38
N ILE A 147 12.21 -9.87 -8.32
CA ILE A 147 11.89 -9.19 -7.05
C ILE A 147 12.86 -9.61 -5.95
N LYS A 148 13.49 -8.62 -5.30
CA LYS A 148 14.40 -8.81 -4.16
C LYS A 148 13.62 -8.79 -2.85
N LEU A 149 12.86 -7.72 -2.63
CA LEU A 149 12.11 -7.48 -1.39
C LEU A 149 10.76 -6.83 -1.70
N TYR A 150 9.77 -7.14 -0.88
CA TYR A 150 8.53 -6.40 -0.76
C TYR A 150 8.47 -5.72 0.62
N ILE A 151 8.30 -4.40 0.65
CA ILE A 151 8.38 -3.59 1.85
C ILE A 151 7.06 -2.82 2.01
N PRO A 152 6.03 -3.44 2.61
CA PRO A 152 4.81 -2.73 2.96
C PRO A 152 4.98 -1.88 4.22
N ILE A 153 4.59 -0.61 4.12
CA ILE A 153 4.61 0.36 5.20
C ILE A 153 3.17 0.81 5.49
N SER A 154 2.70 0.57 6.71
CA SER A 154 1.35 0.89 7.18
C SER A 154 0.23 0.34 6.27
N GLY A 155 0.36 -0.91 5.83
CA GLY A 155 -0.57 -1.53 4.90
C GLY A 155 -1.94 -1.89 5.52
N PRO A 156 -3.07 -1.45 4.94
CA PRO A 156 -4.42 -1.79 5.42
C PRO A 156 -4.86 -3.17 4.92
N PHE A 157 -4.14 -4.22 5.26
CA PHE A 157 -4.32 -5.58 4.72
C PHE A 157 -5.65 -6.25 5.06
N SER A 158 -6.37 -5.72 6.05
CA SER A 158 -7.74 -6.10 6.38
C SER A 158 -8.71 -4.91 6.24
N GLY A 159 -8.29 -3.77 5.67
CA GLY A 159 -9.08 -2.53 5.61
C GLY A 159 -8.88 -1.60 6.81
N SER A 160 -9.68 -0.53 6.90
CA SER A 160 -9.66 0.45 7.98
C SER A 160 -11.06 0.95 8.30
N VAL A 161 -11.39 1.09 9.59
CA VAL A 161 -12.66 1.68 10.04
C VAL A 161 -12.74 3.18 9.70
N LYS A 162 -11.61 3.86 9.52
CA LYS A 162 -11.57 5.27 9.14
C LYS A 162 -12.25 5.50 7.79
N THR A 163 -12.27 4.53 6.86
CA THR A 163 -12.98 4.69 5.59
C THR A 163 -14.50 4.68 5.78
N ILE A 164 -15.02 3.92 6.74
CA ILE A 164 -16.44 3.98 7.14
C ILE A 164 -16.80 5.37 7.66
N LYS A 165 -15.94 5.95 8.50
CA LYS A 165 -16.09 7.34 8.95
C LYS A 165 -16.05 8.32 7.77
N GLY A 166 -15.10 8.17 6.84
CA GLY A 166 -15.00 8.98 5.63
C GLY A 166 -16.27 8.95 4.78
N MET A 167 -16.86 7.76 4.62
CA MET A 167 -18.13 7.59 3.89
C MET A 167 -19.35 8.20 4.61
N LEU A 168 -19.39 8.17 5.94
CA LEU A 168 -20.52 8.69 6.73
C LEU A 168 -20.43 10.20 7.00
N LEU A 169 -19.24 10.69 7.35
CA LEU A 169 -19.00 12.05 7.86
C LEU A 169 -18.03 12.86 7.00
N GLY A 170 -17.22 12.18 6.19
CA GLY A 170 -16.03 12.75 5.55
C GLY A 170 -14.81 12.75 6.46
N ASP A 171 -13.63 12.69 5.85
CA ASP A 171 -12.35 12.86 6.53
C ASP A 171 -11.53 13.93 5.82
N SER A 172 -11.27 15.05 6.49
CA SER A 172 -10.47 16.12 5.89
C SER A 172 -8.99 15.80 5.81
N PHE A 173 -8.56 14.61 6.26
CA PHE A 173 -7.16 14.22 6.34
C PHE A 173 -6.31 15.30 7.02
N GLY A 174 -6.89 16.01 7.99
CA GLY A 174 -6.28 17.10 8.76
C GLY A 174 -5.93 18.36 7.95
N ILE A 175 -6.54 18.56 6.79
CA ILE A 175 -6.41 19.77 5.97
C ILE A 175 -7.37 20.84 6.51
N PHE A 176 -6.82 21.79 7.27
CA PHE A 176 -7.57 22.72 8.11
C PHE A 176 -8.54 23.66 7.35
N TYR A 177 -8.23 23.99 6.10
CA TYR A 177 -9.04 24.91 5.28
C TYR A 177 -10.15 24.20 4.48
N THR A 178 -10.38 22.91 4.72
CA THR A 178 -11.43 22.12 4.06
C THR A 178 -12.40 21.54 5.08
N LYS A 179 -13.65 21.34 4.67
CA LYS A 179 -14.71 20.83 5.55
C LYS A 179 -14.98 19.33 5.31
N PRO A 180 -15.27 18.52 6.36
CA PRO A 180 -15.58 17.10 6.21
C PRO A 180 -16.67 16.81 5.16
N GLU A 181 -17.71 17.65 5.07
CA GLU A 181 -18.81 17.45 4.12
C GLU A 181 -18.36 17.53 2.66
N GLN A 182 -17.34 18.34 2.36
CA GLN A 182 -16.73 18.41 1.03
C GLN A 182 -15.98 17.12 0.72
N TRP A 183 -15.22 16.62 1.69
CA TRP A 183 -14.47 15.36 1.58
C TRP A 183 -15.40 14.15 1.45
N LYS A 184 -16.51 14.12 2.20
CA LYS A 184 -17.53 13.08 2.06
C LYS A 184 -17.99 12.94 0.61
N LYS A 185 -18.31 14.05 -0.07
CA LYS A 185 -18.72 14.03 -1.49
C LYS A 185 -17.64 13.43 -2.40
N LEU A 186 -16.37 13.77 -2.16
CA LEU A 186 -15.24 13.26 -2.93
C LEU A 186 -14.98 11.77 -2.64
N GLU A 187 -14.79 11.40 -1.37
CA GLU A 187 -14.49 10.04 -0.94
C GLU A 187 -15.57 9.04 -1.38
N THR A 188 -16.84 9.44 -1.27
CA THR A 188 -17.96 8.59 -1.71
C THR A 188 -18.06 8.48 -3.24
N SER A 189 -17.38 9.33 -4.02
CA SER A 189 -17.28 9.21 -5.48
C SER A 189 -16.12 8.31 -5.94
N TRP A 190 -15.21 7.92 -5.04
CA TRP A 190 -13.98 7.18 -5.37
C TRP A 190 -14.04 5.73 -4.92
N ASN A 191 -13.40 4.82 -5.68
CA ASN A 191 -13.47 3.38 -5.41
C ASN A 191 -12.48 2.93 -4.32
N VAL A 192 -11.36 3.62 -4.14
CA VAL A 192 -10.32 3.23 -3.17
C VAL A 192 -10.83 3.27 -1.72
N PRO A 193 -11.53 4.33 -1.24
CA PRO A 193 -12.09 4.33 0.11
C PRO A 193 -13.04 3.14 0.38
N ILE A 194 -13.86 2.79 -0.61
CA ILE A 194 -14.77 1.63 -0.55
C ILE A 194 -13.97 0.32 -0.48
N ALA A 195 -12.95 0.15 -1.34
CA ALA A 195 -12.11 -1.04 -1.34
C ALA A 195 -11.27 -1.19 -0.06
N ALA A 196 -10.92 -0.07 0.59
CA ALA A 196 -10.18 -0.04 1.84
C ALA A 196 -11.06 -0.20 3.10
N ALA A 197 -12.36 -0.44 2.94
CA ALA A 197 -13.25 -0.82 4.05
C ALA A 197 -12.83 -2.19 4.66
N PRO A 198 -13.25 -2.48 5.92
CA PRO A 198 -12.93 -3.74 6.57
C PRO A 198 -13.26 -4.97 5.71
N SER A 199 -12.27 -5.84 5.56
CA SER A 199 -12.31 -7.05 4.74
C SER A 199 -13.08 -8.16 5.45
N THR A 200 -14.17 -8.61 4.82
CA THR A 200 -15.07 -9.63 5.38
C THR A 200 -14.41 -11.00 5.56
N THR A 201 -13.27 -11.25 4.92
CA THR A 201 -12.53 -12.51 5.02
C THR A 201 -11.30 -12.44 5.93
N LYS A 202 -10.84 -11.24 6.28
CA LYS A 202 -9.56 -11.05 7.00
C LYS A 202 -9.70 -10.36 8.34
N TRP A 203 -10.72 -9.53 8.50
CA TRP A 203 -11.04 -8.86 9.75
C TRP A 203 -11.65 -9.87 10.73
N LYS A 204 -11.09 -9.96 11.94
CA LYS A 204 -11.47 -10.99 12.91
C LYS A 204 -12.42 -10.48 13.97
N SER A 205 -12.25 -9.23 14.39
CA SER A 205 -13.08 -8.66 15.45
C SER A 205 -14.55 -8.66 15.03
N GLN A 206 -15.40 -9.10 15.96
CA GLN A 206 -16.86 -9.04 15.82
C GLN A 206 -17.45 -7.77 16.45
N GLU A 207 -16.60 -6.88 16.96
CA GLU A 207 -17.04 -5.58 17.47
C GLU A 207 -17.76 -4.79 16.35
N PRO A 208 -18.87 -4.10 16.67
CA PRO A 208 -19.58 -3.31 15.68
C PRO A 208 -18.77 -2.07 15.29
N PHE A 209 -18.64 -1.81 13.99
CA PHE A 209 -18.05 -0.57 13.46
C PHE A 209 -18.98 0.62 13.64
N VAL A 210 -20.29 0.40 13.51
CA VAL A 210 -21.31 1.45 13.64
C VAL A 210 -22.42 0.94 14.56
N LEU A 211 -22.70 1.68 15.64
CA LEU A 211 -23.82 1.41 16.53
C LEU A 211 -24.94 2.39 16.24
N THR A 212 -26.18 1.91 16.13
CA THR A 212 -27.37 2.75 15.97
C THR A 212 -28.46 2.31 16.95
N LYS A 213 -29.55 3.08 17.06
CA LYS A 213 -30.69 2.72 17.93
C LYS A 213 -31.32 1.38 17.54
N ASN A 214 -31.38 1.08 16.25
CA ASN A 214 -32.15 -0.05 15.72
C ASN A 214 -31.25 -1.25 15.34
N LYS A 215 -29.99 -0.99 14.99
CA LYS A 215 -29.07 -2.03 14.49
C LYS A 215 -27.60 -1.68 14.73
N ASN A 216 -26.80 -2.69 15.05
CA ASN A 216 -25.35 -2.60 15.08
C ASN A 216 -24.76 -3.23 13.81
N TYR A 217 -23.90 -2.48 13.14
CA TYR A 217 -23.21 -2.94 11.95
C TYR A 217 -21.83 -3.50 12.30
N THR A 218 -21.57 -4.75 11.95
CA THR A 218 -20.32 -5.48 12.20
C THR A 218 -19.72 -5.95 10.88
N ILE A 219 -18.61 -6.68 10.94
CA ILE A 219 -17.99 -7.26 9.75
C ILE A 219 -18.94 -8.17 8.94
N ASN A 220 -19.91 -8.82 9.59
CA ASN A 220 -20.80 -9.79 8.94
C ASN A 220 -21.91 -9.12 8.11
N ASN A 221 -22.14 -7.81 8.27
CA ASN A 221 -23.22 -7.09 7.59
C ASN A 221 -22.71 -5.79 6.93
N MET A 222 -21.46 -5.81 6.46
CA MET A 222 -20.85 -4.72 5.70
C MET A 222 -21.66 -4.31 4.45
N ASP A 223 -22.25 -5.27 3.74
CA ASP A 223 -23.09 -4.99 2.57
C ASP A 223 -24.33 -4.14 2.96
N GLU A 224 -24.92 -4.41 4.13
CA GLU A 224 -26.04 -3.63 4.66
C GLU A 224 -25.60 -2.25 5.15
N LEU A 225 -24.45 -2.17 5.83
CA LEU A 225 -23.86 -0.89 6.25
C LEU A 225 -23.67 0.02 5.03
N LEU A 226 -22.99 -0.47 3.99
CA LEU A 226 -22.68 0.30 2.79
C LEU A 226 -23.92 0.65 1.97
N THR A 227 -25.01 -0.11 2.10
CA THR A 227 -26.31 0.22 1.50
C THR A 227 -27.05 1.29 2.31
N SER A 228 -26.92 1.26 3.64
CA SER A 228 -27.55 2.26 4.53
C SER A 228 -26.89 3.64 4.41
N VAL A 229 -25.63 3.70 3.99
CA VAL A 229 -25.00 4.95 3.59
C VAL A 229 -25.48 5.27 2.17
N ASN A 230 -26.17 6.40 1.98
CA ASN A 230 -26.72 6.83 0.69
C ASN A 230 -25.61 7.24 -0.31
N ILE A 231 -24.76 6.29 -0.68
CA ILE A 231 -23.65 6.42 -1.64
C ILE A 231 -24.17 5.96 -3.00
N PRO A 232 -24.02 6.78 -4.07
CA PRO A 232 -24.38 6.37 -5.42
C PRO A 232 -23.72 5.04 -5.81
N TYR A 233 -24.57 4.05 -6.12
CA TYR A 233 -24.18 2.68 -6.47
C TYR A 233 -23.24 2.01 -5.46
N GLY A 234 -23.30 2.38 -4.18
CA GLY A 234 -22.34 1.96 -3.15
C GLY A 234 -22.18 0.45 -3.04
N LEU A 235 -23.30 -0.29 -2.96
CA LEU A 235 -23.27 -1.76 -2.89
C LEU A 235 -22.67 -2.41 -4.15
N ASN A 236 -23.03 -1.93 -5.34
CA ASN A 236 -22.51 -2.48 -6.59
C ASN A 236 -21.00 -2.25 -6.70
N ARG A 237 -20.55 -1.04 -6.33
CA ARG A 237 -19.14 -0.68 -6.30
C ARG A 237 -18.38 -1.50 -5.29
N TRP A 238 -18.91 -1.68 -4.08
CA TRP A 238 -18.34 -2.55 -3.05
C TRP A 238 -18.18 -3.99 -3.55
N LYS A 239 -19.24 -4.58 -4.12
CA LYS A 239 -19.20 -5.93 -4.69
C LYS A 239 -18.14 -6.07 -5.79
N ALA A 240 -17.94 -5.03 -6.60
CA ALA A 240 -16.93 -5.02 -7.65
C ALA A 240 -15.48 -4.90 -7.14
N VAL A 241 -15.24 -4.32 -5.96
CA VAL A 241 -13.88 -4.01 -5.47
C VAL A 241 -13.47 -4.77 -4.22
N LYS A 242 -14.38 -5.41 -3.47
CA LYS A 242 -14.05 -6.06 -2.19
C LYS A 242 -13.08 -7.25 -2.32
N SER A 243 -13.10 -7.95 -3.45
CA SER A 243 -12.16 -9.03 -3.78
C SER A 243 -10.71 -8.54 -3.80
N LEU A 244 -10.47 -7.27 -4.16
CA LEU A 244 -9.14 -6.66 -4.20
C LEU A 244 -8.39 -6.80 -2.87
N VAL A 245 -9.09 -6.68 -1.74
CA VAL A 245 -8.49 -6.88 -0.41
C VAL A 245 -8.78 -8.28 0.10
N ASN A 246 -10.00 -8.79 -0.06
CA ASN A 246 -10.41 -10.08 0.50
C ASN A 246 -9.56 -11.26 0.01
N ASP A 247 -9.14 -11.24 -1.25
CA ASP A 247 -8.52 -12.40 -1.89
C ASP A 247 -6.99 -12.37 -1.86
N LEU A 248 -6.37 -11.28 -1.35
CA LEU A 248 -4.91 -11.16 -1.33
C LEU A 248 -4.29 -12.25 -0.44
N LYS A 249 -3.35 -12.97 -1.03
CA LYS A 249 -2.50 -13.95 -0.39
C LYS A 249 -1.17 -13.29 -0.04
N GLU A 250 -0.35 -14.01 0.73
CA GLU A 250 1.01 -13.56 1.00
C GLU A 250 1.82 -13.35 -0.30
N PRO A 251 2.82 -12.46 -0.32
CA PRO A 251 3.47 -12.03 -1.57
C PRO A 251 4.35 -13.11 -2.23
N GLN A 252 4.78 -14.12 -1.47
CA GLN A 252 5.74 -15.15 -1.88
C GLN A 252 7.07 -14.59 -2.43
N VAL A 253 7.58 -13.55 -1.78
CA VAL A 253 8.95 -13.00 -1.91
C VAL A 253 9.42 -12.57 -0.52
N ASP A 254 10.69 -12.31 -0.31
CA ASP A 254 11.20 -11.80 0.99
C ASP A 254 10.52 -10.48 1.35
N THR A 255 10.19 -10.27 2.63
CA THR A 255 9.32 -9.17 3.04
C THR A 255 9.74 -8.53 4.35
N LEU A 256 9.79 -7.19 4.37
CA LEU A 256 9.99 -6.37 5.57
C LEU A 256 8.72 -5.55 5.82
N CYS A 257 7.96 -5.88 6.86
CA CYS A 257 6.71 -5.19 7.17
C CYS A 257 6.87 -4.16 8.27
N PHE A 258 6.54 -2.90 7.97
CA PHE A 258 6.63 -1.79 8.92
C PHE A 258 5.29 -1.12 9.14
N TYR A 259 5.03 -0.69 10.37
CA TYR A 259 3.80 0.04 10.71
C TYR A 259 3.99 0.90 11.95
N GLY A 260 3.22 1.99 12.05
CA GLY A 260 3.18 2.84 13.23
C GLY A 260 2.37 2.23 14.37
N GLY A 261 2.47 2.82 15.56
CA GLY A 261 1.75 2.35 16.75
C GLY A 261 1.58 3.41 17.84
N GLY A 262 0.74 3.11 18.84
CA GLY A 262 0.56 3.95 20.05
C GLY A 262 -0.37 5.16 19.92
N LEU A 263 -0.95 5.40 18.74
CA LEU A 263 -1.81 6.54 18.44
C LEU A 263 -3.29 6.16 18.43
N TYR A 264 -4.17 7.11 18.75
CA TYR A 264 -5.61 6.86 18.73
C TYR A 264 -6.12 6.70 17.30
N THR A 265 -6.56 5.48 16.97
CA THR A 265 -7.21 5.13 15.70
C THR A 265 -8.67 4.84 15.94
N ILE A 266 -9.55 5.41 15.14
CA ILE A 266 -10.99 5.14 15.24
C ILE A 266 -11.27 3.65 15.05
N LYS A 267 -12.09 3.09 15.93
CA LYS A 267 -12.57 1.71 15.84
C LYS A 267 -14.09 1.57 15.76
N GLN A 268 -14.86 2.55 16.28
CA GLN A 268 -16.32 2.50 16.25
C GLN A 268 -16.94 3.90 16.17
N LEU A 269 -18.10 4.00 15.50
CA LEU A 269 -18.97 5.18 15.43
C LEU A 269 -20.30 4.88 16.13
N ASP A 270 -20.64 5.61 17.18
CA ASP A 270 -21.85 5.37 17.97
C ASP A 270 -22.88 6.47 17.78
N TYR A 271 -23.94 6.12 17.03
CA TYR A 271 -25.09 6.96 16.74
C TYR A 271 -26.29 6.67 17.66
N ARG A 272 -26.18 5.82 18.70
CA ARG A 272 -27.36 5.47 19.53
C ARG A 272 -28.06 6.67 20.17
N HIS A 273 -27.33 7.76 20.37
CA HIS A 273 -27.84 9.00 20.97
C HIS A 273 -27.96 10.16 19.99
N THR A 274 -27.87 9.91 18.68
CA THR A 274 -27.97 10.93 17.62
C THR A 274 -28.71 10.38 16.40
N ASP A 275 -29.01 11.23 15.42
CA ASP A 275 -29.73 10.79 14.21
C ASP A 275 -28.80 10.07 13.24
N TYR A 276 -28.99 8.76 13.02
CA TYR A 276 -28.23 8.04 11.99
C TYR A 276 -28.85 8.26 10.60
N PRO A 277 -28.07 8.49 9.51
CA PRO A 277 -26.61 8.63 9.44
C PRO A 277 -26.10 10.09 9.50
N HIS A 278 -26.96 11.08 9.78
CA HIS A 278 -26.67 12.51 9.59
C HIS A 278 -26.12 13.25 10.81
N GLY A 279 -26.41 12.77 12.01
CA GLY A 279 -25.97 13.31 13.29
C GLY A 279 -24.48 13.06 13.56
N LYS A 280 -23.98 13.63 14.66
CA LYS A 280 -22.58 13.50 15.05
C LYS A 280 -22.39 12.33 16.02
N PRO A 281 -21.80 11.20 15.61
CA PRO A 281 -21.62 10.06 16.49
C PRO A 281 -20.56 10.33 17.56
N LYS A 282 -20.65 9.61 18.67
CA LYS A 282 -19.52 9.45 19.59
C LYS A 282 -18.51 8.49 18.95
N LEU A 283 -17.24 8.88 18.91
CA LEU A 283 -16.17 8.08 18.32
C LEU A 283 -15.42 7.31 19.41
N TYR A 284 -15.20 6.02 19.19
CA TYR A 284 -14.35 5.20 20.04
C TYR A 284 -13.06 4.84 19.31
N TYR A 285 -11.98 4.72 20.08
CA TYR A 285 -10.63 4.59 19.56
C TYR A 285 -9.91 3.38 20.17
N GLU A 286 -8.98 2.84 19.40
CA GLU A 286 -7.95 1.91 19.86
C GLU A 286 -6.56 2.53 19.69
N LYS A 287 -5.51 1.82 20.09
CA LYS A 287 -4.11 2.20 19.85
C LYS A 287 -3.59 1.51 18.59
N ALA A 288 -3.29 2.29 17.55
CA ALA A 288 -2.64 1.87 16.31
C ALA A 288 -1.87 3.07 15.69
N ASP A 289 -1.96 3.34 14.38
CA ASP A 289 -1.16 4.39 13.70
C ASP A 289 -1.90 5.72 13.43
N GLY A 290 -3.11 5.88 13.95
CA GLY A 290 -4.00 7.03 13.72
C GLY A 290 -4.93 6.91 12.49
N THR A 291 -4.75 5.90 11.63
CA THR A 291 -5.56 5.71 10.42
C THR A 291 -6.02 4.26 10.25
N VAL A 292 -5.09 3.31 10.30
CA VAL A 292 -5.37 1.89 10.08
C VAL A 292 -5.37 1.18 11.41
N ASN A 293 -6.37 0.32 11.58
CA ASN A 293 -6.59 -0.44 12.80
C ASN A 293 -5.49 -1.49 13.02
N TYR A 294 -5.21 -1.82 14.28
CA TYR A 294 -4.06 -2.65 14.66
C TYR A 294 -4.10 -4.05 14.01
N GLU A 295 -5.29 -4.68 13.98
CA GLU A 295 -5.44 -6.02 13.38
C GLU A 295 -5.18 -6.04 11.87
N SER A 296 -5.39 -4.91 11.20
CA SER A 296 -5.14 -4.74 9.78
C SER A 296 -3.65 -4.48 9.50
N LEU A 297 -3.02 -3.58 10.26
CA LEU A 297 -1.57 -3.31 10.19
C LEU A 297 -0.73 -4.56 10.43
N THR A 298 -1.07 -5.33 11.46
CA THR A 298 -0.28 -6.50 11.88
C THR A 298 -0.52 -7.74 11.04
N ARG A 299 -1.40 -7.70 10.03
CA ARG A 299 -1.74 -8.88 9.24
C ARG A 299 -0.53 -9.47 8.52
N CYS A 300 0.38 -8.63 8.05
CA CYS A 300 1.63 -9.06 7.41
C CYS A 300 2.53 -9.90 8.33
N THR A 301 2.44 -9.73 9.66
CA THR A 301 3.21 -10.51 10.64
C THR A 301 2.79 -11.98 10.65
N LYS A 302 1.58 -12.28 10.16
CA LYS A 302 1.06 -13.65 10.03
C LYS A 302 1.63 -14.40 8.82
N TRP A 303 2.39 -13.72 7.96
CA TRP A 303 3.14 -14.36 6.87
C TRP A 303 4.45 -15.03 7.36
N SER A 304 4.67 -15.13 8.67
CA SER A 304 5.87 -15.70 9.29
C SER A 304 6.08 -17.20 9.06
N LYS A 305 5.03 -17.95 8.72
CA LYS A 305 5.10 -19.40 8.41
C LYS A 305 5.55 -19.70 6.96
N SER A 306 6.12 -18.70 6.28
CA SER A 306 6.52 -18.82 4.87
C SER A 306 7.98 -19.24 4.73
N LYS A 307 8.35 -19.86 3.61
CA LYS A 307 9.75 -20.20 3.28
C LYS A 307 10.61 -18.98 2.91
N TYR A 308 9.98 -17.82 2.74
CA TYR A 308 10.66 -16.56 2.41
C TYR A 308 11.07 -15.83 3.68
N PHE A 309 12.08 -14.99 3.60
CA PHE A 309 12.51 -14.16 4.71
C PHE A 309 11.38 -13.19 5.13
N ARG A 310 11.24 -13.02 6.44
CA ARG A 310 10.21 -12.19 7.07
C ARG A 310 10.84 -11.39 8.19
N TYR A 311 10.74 -10.07 8.08
CA TYR A 311 11.03 -9.14 9.17
C TYR A 311 9.80 -8.27 9.38
N HIS A 312 9.53 -7.88 10.62
CA HIS A 312 8.53 -6.87 10.89
C HIS A 312 8.91 -6.02 12.11
N GLN A 313 8.56 -4.74 12.06
CA GLN A 313 8.80 -3.84 13.18
C GLN A 313 7.69 -2.80 13.27
N GLN A 314 7.17 -2.65 14.49
CA GLN A 314 6.31 -1.54 14.86
C GLN A 314 7.19 -0.37 15.29
N PHE A 315 6.89 0.83 14.79
CA PHE A 315 7.51 2.08 15.24
C PHE A 315 6.50 2.87 16.06
N ASP A 316 6.64 2.81 17.38
CA ASP A 316 5.74 3.52 18.30
C ASP A 316 5.79 5.03 18.10
N GLN A 317 4.66 5.69 18.38
CA GLN A 317 4.44 7.14 18.22
C GLN A 317 4.60 7.67 16.78
N ASN A 318 4.74 6.78 15.79
CA ASN A 318 4.74 7.17 14.39
C ASN A 318 3.31 7.14 13.83
N THR A 319 2.87 8.25 13.24
CA THR A 319 1.58 8.32 12.55
C THR A 319 1.63 7.55 11.23
N HIS A 320 0.45 7.20 10.70
CA HIS A 320 0.27 6.52 9.42
C HIS A 320 1.10 7.10 8.26
N VAL A 321 1.24 8.42 8.20
CA VAL A 321 2.08 9.12 7.22
C VAL A 321 3.46 9.44 7.80
N GLY A 322 3.52 9.82 9.07
CA GLY A 322 4.76 10.26 9.73
C GLY A 322 5.86 9.20 9.74
N ILE A 323 5.50 7.91 9.72
CA ILE A 323 6.45 6.81 9.59
C ILE A 323 7.33 6.91 8.33
N LEU A 324 6.85 7.52 7.25
CA LEU A 324 7.65 7.73 6.03
C LEU A 324 8.83 8.69 6.22
N HIS A 325 8.87 9.41 7.34
CA HIS A 325 10.00 10.26 7.73
C HIS A 325 10.87 9.63 8.81
N ASN A 326 10.59 8.39 9.21
CA ASN A 326 11.35 7.67 10.22
C ASN A 326 12.71 7.23 9.64
N LYS A 327 13.78 7.93 10.06
CA LYS A 327 15.14 7.69 9.57
C LYS A 327 15.68 6.31 9.94
N GLU A 328 15.28 5.77 11.09
CA GLU A 328 15.68 4.43 11.54
C GLU A 328 15.08 3.36 10.62
N MET A 329 13.78 3.44 10.33
CA MET A 329 13.12 2.55 9.39
C MET A 329 13.76 2.64 7.98
N ILE A 330 14.00 3.85 7.48
CA ILE A 330 14.62 4.05 6.16
C ILE A 330 16.02 3.44 6.12
N LYS A 331 16.83 3.63 7.17
CA LYS A 331 18.15 3.00 7.28
C LYS A 331 18.03 1.47 7.31
N LEU A 332 17.10 0.94 8.09
CA LEU A 332 16.89 -0.50 8.20
C LEU A 332 16.46 -1.13 6.86
N ILE A 333 15.64 -0.43 6.08
CA ILE A 333 15.28 -0.81 4.71
C ILE A 333 16.55 -0.89 3.85
N TYR A 334 17.34 0.18 3.83
CA TYR A 334 18.58 0.24 3.06
C TYR A 334 19.52 -0.92 3.43
N ASP A 335 19.77 -1.14 4.72
CA ASP A 335 20.65 -2.20 5.20
C ASP A 335 20.18 -3.61 4.75
N HIS A 336 18.87 -3.86 4.75
CA HIS A 336 18.33 -5.16 4.30
C HIS A 336 18.36 -5.32 2.78
N MET A 337 18.27 -4.24 2.00
CA MET A 337 18.39 -4.36 0.54
C MET A 337 19.74 -5.01 0.17
N TYR A 338 20.83 -4.58 0.82
CA TYR A 338 22.21 -5.06 0.57
C TYR A 338 22.60 -6.30 1.36
N ARG A 339 21.65 -6.91 2.08
CA ARG A 339 21.86 -8.16 2.80
C ARG A 339 21.45 -9.36 1.95
N ASP A 340 22.16 -10.47 2.14
CA ASP A 340 21.70 -11.78 1.71
C ASP A 340 20.76 -12.39 2.75
N HIS A 341 19.61 -12.85 2.27
CA HIS A 341 18.62 -13.53 3.10
C HIS A 341 18.65 -15.02 2.75
N PRO A 342 19.49 -15.83 3.43
CA PRO A 342 19.55 -17.26 3.18
C PRO A 342 18.18 -17.89 3.44
N ARG A 343 17.71 -18.74 2.52
CA ARG A 343 16.45 -19.46 2.70
C ARG A 343 16.66 -20.56 3.74
N PRO A 344 15.71 -20.78 4.67
CA PRO A 344 15.77 -21.96 5.52
C PRO A 344 15.79 -23.20 4.63
N SER A 345 16.79 -24.06 4.84
CA SER A 345 16.94 -25.33 4.13
C SER A 345 15.68 -26.16 4.38
N ILE A 346 14.88 -26.40 3.35
CA ILE A 346 13.83 -27.42 3.44
C ILE A 346 14.57 -28.75 3.47
N ILE A 347 14.65 -29.37 4.65
CA ILE A 347 15.08 -30.76 4.77
C ILE A 347 14.02 -31.58 4.04
N ILE A 348 14.31 -31.99 2.81
CA ILE A 348 13.52 -33.01 2.12
C ILE A 348 13.90 -34.32 2.80
N VAL A 349 13.14 -34.70 3.83
CA VAL A 349 13.19 -36.08 4.34
C VAL A 349 12.65 -36.95 3.22
N LYS A 350 13.54 -37.65 2.52
CA LYS A 350 13.13 -38.71 1.58
C LYS A 350 12.35 -39.76 2.40
N PRO A 351 11.21 -40.26 1.93
CA PRO A 351 10.55 -41.36 2.61
C PRO A 351 11.53 -42.54 2.64
N GLU A 352 11.84 -43.04 3.82
CA GLU A 352 12.54 -44.31 3.96
C GLU A 352 11.65 -45.39 3.33
N THR A 353 12.19 -46.07 2.34
CA THR A 353 11.62 -47.32 1.83
C THR A 353 11.58 -48.31 2.99
N ILE A 354 10.39 -48.52 3.55
CA ILE A 354 10.13 -49.61 4.49
C ILE A 354 10.30 -50.91 3.71
N ASN A 355 11.49 -51.52 3.81
CA ASN A 355 11.68 -52.91 3.43
C ASN A 355 10.99 -53.77 4.47
N ILE A 356 9.77 -54.20 4.16
CA ILE A 356 9.09 -55.29 4.86
C ILE A 356 9.82 -56.56 4.44
N PHE A 357 10.82 -56.97 5.23
CA PHE A 357 11.28 -58.36 5.19
C PHE A 357 10.36 -59.20 6.07
N SER A 358 9.74 -60.16 5.41
CA SER A 358 9.02 -61.29 5.99
C SER A 358 9.93 -62.14 6.86
N SER A 359 9.45 -62.50 8.04
CA SER A 359 9.78 -63.75 8.74
C SER A 359 8.54 -64.26 9.45
#